data_AF-A0A519SQL8-F1
#
_entry.id   AF-A0A519SQL8-F1
#
_cell.length_a   1.000
_cell.length_b   1.000
_cell.length_c   1.000
_cell.angle_alpha   90.00
_cell.angle_beta   90.00
_cell.angle_gamma   90.00
#
_symmetry.space_group_name_H-M   'P 1'
#
loop_
_entity.id
_entity.type
_entity.pdbx_description
1 polymer ?
#
loop_
_entity_poly.entity_id
_entity_poly.type
_entity_poly.pdbx_seq_one_letter_code
_entity_poly.pdbx_strand_id
1 'polypeptide(L)'
;MKFVNILSISSILLLFITGCEKVITLDLDDAGPVVVIDAGLSDQGEIQVVKVSKTYSFSEPNKYNGAVGAKVVLTSNTGNMVNFTEVAPGIYHSPRIRGRSTVTYTLSVTLEGKTYKASSRMPDKVILDSLTFKEYTFFGERSRYIAAHYVDPARIQNQYRY
;
A
#
# COMPACT_ATOMS: atom_id res chain seq x y z
N MET A 1 -42.64 43.32 -30.38
CA MET A 1 -43.19 42.55 -29.23
C MET A 1 -42.48 41.21 -29.01
N LYS A 2 -42.29 40.34 -30.03
CA LYS A 2 -41.59 39.04 -29.86
C LYS A 2 -40.14 39.13 -29.34
N PHE A 3 -39.35 40.11 -29.81
CA PHE A 3 -37.96 40.33 -29.37
C PHE A 3 -37.84 40.78 -27.89
N VAL A 4 -38.77 41.60 -27.41
CA VAL A 4 -38.79 42.07 -26.00
C VAL A 4 -39.12 40.90 -25.07
N ASN A 5 -40.04 40.02 -25.48
CA ASN A 5 -40.38 38.81 -24.72
C ASN A 5 -39.21 37.81 -24.68
N ILE A 6 -38.42 37.69 -25.76
CA ILE A 6 -37.22 36.83 -25.79
C ILE A 6 -36.12 37.37 -24.86
N LEU A 7 -35.91 38.69 -24.79
CA LEU A 7 -34.98 39.30 -23.83
C LEU A 7 -35.39 39.08 -22.37
N SER A 8 -36.69 39.19 -22.06
CA SER A 8 -37.21 38.89 -20.71
C SER A 8 -37.04 37.43 -20.32
N ILE A 9 -37.28 36.49 -21.24
CA ILE A 9 -37.11 35.04 -20.98
C ILE A 9 -35.63 34.70 -20.79
N SER A 10 -34.74 35.30 -21.59
CA SER A 10 -33.29 35.14 -21.43
C SER A 10 -32.80 35.65 -20.08
N SER A 11 -33.27 36.80 -19.62
CA SER A 11 -32.91 37.36 -18.31
C SER A 11 -33.36 36.49 -17.13
N ILE A 12 -34.50 35.79 -17.26
CA ILE A 12 -35.00 34.86 -16.24
C ILE A 12 -34.16 33.57 -16.20
N LEU A 13 -33.66 33.11 -17.35
CA LEU A 13 -32.82 31.91 -17.42
C LEU A 13 -31.43 32.11 -16.78
N LEU A 14 -30.89 33.33 -16.83
CA LEU A 14 -29.61 33.69 -16.17
C LEU A 14 -29.68 33.69 -14.64
N LEU A 15 -30.88 33.75 -14.03
CA LEU A 15 -31.05 33.64 -12.58
C LEU A 15 -30.96 32.20 -12.06
N PHE A 16 -31.12 31.20 -12.93
CA PHE A 16 -31.07 29.78 -12.56
C PHE A 16 -29.66 29.16 -12.62
N ILE A 17 -28.65 29.90 -13.13
CA ILE A 17 -27.26 29.42 -13.22
C ILE A 17 -26.38 29.86 -12.02
N THR A 18 -26.92 30.61 -11.06
CA THR A 18 -26.19 30.96 -9.83
C THR A 18 -26.35 29.84 -8.78
N GLY A 19 -25.48 28.83 -8.84
CA GLY A 19 -25.37 27.84 -7.77
C GLY A 19 -24.55 28.39 -6.60
N CYS A 20 -25.13 28.44 -5.40
CA CYS A 20 -24.34 28.68 -4.19
C CYS A 20 -23.51 27.43 -3.89
N GLU A 21 -22.19 27.53 -4.01
CA GLU A 21 -21.28 26.53 -3.46
C GLU A 21 -21.17 26.74 -1.95
N LYS A 22 -21.69 25.77 -1.17
CA LYS A 22 -21.47 25.75 0.27
C LYS A 22 -20.06 25.24 0.53
N VAL A 23 -19.14 26.14 0.87
CA VAL A 23 -17.80 25.75 1.32
C VAL A 23 -17.94 24.93 2.60
N ILE A 24 -17.55 23.66 2.53
CA ILE A 24 -17.44 22.79 3.71
C ILE A 24 -16.04 22.98 4.27
N THR A 25 -15.92 23.74 5.35
CA THR A 25 -14.71 23.75 6.17
C THR A 25 -14.74 22.53 7.07
N LEU A 26 -13.88 21.55 6.78
CA LEU A 26 -13.68 20.40 7.65
C LEU A 26 -12.76 20.83 8.79
N ASP A 27 -13.29 20.82 10.02
CA ASP A 27 -12.49 20.97 11.23
C ASP A 27 -11.93 19.58 11.56
N LEU A 28 -10.68 19.34 11.17
CA LEU A 28 -10.00 18.07 11.37
C LEU A 28 -9.02 18.23 12.53
N ASP A 29 -9.21 17.42 13.57
CA ASP A 29 -8.27 17.34 14.68
C ASP A 29 -6.88 16.91 14.17
N ASP A 30 -5.86 17.68 14.55
CA ASP A 30 -4.49 17.32 14.24
C ASP A 30 -3.99 16.26 15.22
N ALA A 31 -3.58 15.11 14.71
CA ALA A 31 -3.00 14.03 15.51
C ALA A 31 -1.47 14.07 15.37
N GLY A 32 -0.76 13.93 16.50
CA GLY A 32 0.69 13.88 16.49
C GLY A 32 1.23 12.76 15.57
N PRO A 33 2.38 12.96 14.89
CA PRO A 33 2.94 11.99 13.96
C PRO A 33 3.10 10.58 14.56
N VAL A 34 2.57 9.58 13.86
CA VAL A 34 2.65 8.16 14.24
C VAL A 34 3.68 7.45 13.39
N VAL A 35 4.47 6.56 14.01
CA VAL A 35 5.45 5.75 13.28
C VAL A 35 4.74 4.68 12.44
N VAL A 36 5.10 4.61 11.16
CA VAL A 36 4.62 3.63 10.18
C VAL A 36 5.80 2.78 9.72
N ILE A 37 5.67 1.46 9.84
CA ILE A 37 6.68 0.49 9.41
C ILE A 37 6.06 -0.41 8.35
N ASP A 38 6.62 -0.39 7.15
CA ASP A 38 6.27 -1.29 6.05
C ASP A 38 7.48 -2.18 5.73
N ALA A 39 7.24 -3.49 5.66
CA ALA A 39 8.27 -4.49 5.44
C ALA A 39 7.69 -5.72 4.74
N GLY A 40 8.39 -6.18 3.71
CA GLY A 40 8.14 -7.46 3.05
C GLY A 40 9.36 -8.36 3.14
N LEU A 41 9.13 -9.68 3.14
CA LEU A 41 10.17 -10.69 3.00
C LEU A 41 9.77 -11.66 1.89
N SER A 42 10.60 -11.78 0.87
CA SER A 42 10.42 -12.74 -0.23
C SER A 42 11.25 -14.01 -0.03
N ASP A 43 10.88 -15.09 -0.74
CA ASP A 43 11.68 -16.31 -0.88
C ASP A 43 12.77 -16.19 -1.96
N GLN A 44 12.90 -15.01 -2.59
CA GLN A 44 13.89 -14.72 -3.62
C GLN A 44 15.20 -14.25 -2.99
N GLY A 45 16.34 -14.59 -3.62
CA GLY A 45 17.68 -14.22 -3.16
C GLY A 45 18.04 -12.77 -3.44
N GLU A 46 17.36 -11.83 -2.77
CA GLU A 46 17.41 -10.40 -3.06
C GLU A 46 17.63 -9.53 -1.82
N ILE A 47 17.82 -8.24 -2.05
CA ILE A 47 17.84 -7.23 -0.99
C ILE A 47 16.40 -6.99 -0.57
N GLN A 48 16.11 -7.24 0.70
CA GLN A 48 14.81 -6.97 1.30
C GLN A 48 14.80 -5.52 1.82
N VAL A 49 13.65 -4.87 1.74
CA VAL A 49 13.50 -3.45 2.07
C VAL A 49 12.53 -3.28 3.24
N VAL A 50 12.95 -2.49 4.22
CA VAL A 50 12.09 -2.00 5.30
C VAL A 50 12.00 -0.47 5.18
N LYS A 51 10.78 0.05 5.20
CA LYS A 51 10.48 1.48 5.18
C LYS A 51 9.96 1.87 6.55
N VAL A 52 10.65 2.82 7.19
CA VAL A 52 10.23 3.41 8.46
C VAL A 52 9.93 4.87 8.21
N SER A 53 8.72 5.29 8.54
CA SER A 53 8.27 6.65 8.32
C SER A 53 7.39 7.16 9.45
N LYS A 54 7.00 8.43 9.40
CA LYS A 54 6.00 9.02 10.28
C LYS A 54 4.82 9.59 9.48
N THR A 55 3.61 9.55 10.03
CA THR A 55 2.47 10.25 9.42
C THR A 55 2.66 11.76 9.50
N TYR A 56 1.88 12.50 8.71
CA TYR A 56 1.75 13.95 8.80
C TYR A 56 0.30 14.34 9.02
N SER A 57 0.08 15.60 9.38
CA SER A 57 -1.24 16.22 9.42
C SER A 57 -1.88 16.21 8.03
N PHE A 58 -3.21 16.14 7.98
CA PHE A 58 -3.97 16.06 6.73
C PHE A 58 -3.72 17.23 5.77
N SER A 59 -3.45 18.42 6.31
CA SER A 59 -3.21 19.65 5.55
C SER A 59 -1.77 19.79 5.04
N GLU A 60 -0.84 18.93 5.48
CA GLU A 60 0.54 18.98 5.01
C GLU A 60 0.69 18.39 3.59
N PRO A 61 1.64 18.91 2.79
CA PRO A 61 1.94 18.33 1.49
C PRO A 61 2.34 16.85 1.59
N ASN A 62 1.78 16.03 0.70
CA ASN A 62 2.11 14.61 0.64
C ASN A 62 3.58 14.41 0.20
N LYS A 63 4.42 14.01 1.15
CA LYS A 63 5.84 13.69 0.95
C LYS A 63 6.18 12.45 1.77
N TYR A 64 7.24 11.72 1.43
CA TYR A 64 7.69 10.62 2.26
C TYR A 64 8.39 11.14 3.54
N ASN A 65 7.91 10.74 4.73
CA ASN A 65 8.52 11.12 6.02
C ASN A 65 9.50 10.06 6.54
N GLY A 66 10.64 9.88 5.86
CA GLY A 66 11.61 8.88 6.30
C GLY A 66 12.08 9.10 7.74
N ALA A 67 11.86 8.13 8.62
CA ALA A 67 12.35 8.17 9.99
C ALA A 67 13.76 7.57 10.07
N VAL A 68 14.74 8.43 10.35
CA VAL A 68 16.17 8.09 10.30
C VAL A 68 16.69 7.48 11.59
N GLY A 69 17.77 6.70 11.49
CA GLY A 69 18.50 6.18 12.64
C GLY A 69 17.80 5.06 13.41
N ALA A 70 16.83 4.37 12.79
CA ALA A 70 16.21 3.20 13.39
C ALA A 70 17.16 2.00 13.36
N LYS A 71 17.16 1.21 14.44
CA LYS A 71 17.79 -0.11 14.45
C LYS A 71 16.78 -1.14 13.97
N VAL A 72 17.04 -1.74 12.80
CA VAL A 72 16.14 -2.70 12.17
C VAL A 72 16.78 -4.09 12.12
N VAL A 73 16.13 -5.06 12.76
CA VAL A 73 16.63 -6.44 12.91
C VAL A 73 15.52 -7.43 12.58
N LEU A 74 15.81 -8.41 11.73
CA LEU A 74 14.93 -9.53 11.43
C LEU A 74 15.50 -10.80 12.08
N THR A 75 14.70 -11.49 12.87
CA THR A 75 15.09 -12.73 13.54
C THR A 75 14.17 -13.86 13.12
N SER A 76 14.74 -14.96 12.63
CA SER A 76 13.98 -16.19 12.37
C SER A 76 13.85 -17.03 13.64
N ASN A 77 12.80 -17.83 13.74
CA ASN A 77 12.64 -18.82 14.82
C ASN A 77 13.68 -19.96 14.79
N THR A 78 14.51 -20.02 13.75
CA THR A 78 15.68 -20.92 13.64
C THR A 78 16.97 -20.32 14.21
N GLY A 79 16.91 -19.10 14.74
CA GLY A 79 18.05 -18.41 15.37
C GLY A 79 18.86 -17.49 14.44
N ASN A 80 18.61 -17.51 13.13
CA ASN A 80 19.27 -16.59 12.20
C ASN A 80 18.79 -15.15 12.42
N MET A 81 19.73 -14.21 12.51
CA MET A 81 19.48 -12.78 12.63
C MET A 81 20.06 -12.01 11.44
N VAL A 82 19.32 -11.03 10.94
CA VAL A 82 19.73 -10.15 9.85
C VAL A 82 19.55 -8.70 10.28
N ASN A 83 20.62 -7.93 10.22
CA ASN A 83 20.59 -6.48 10.44
C ASN A 83 20.38 -5.76 9.12
N PHE A 84 19.55 -4.73 9.12
CA PHE A 84 19.36 -3.86 7.96
C PHE A 84 20.16 -2.57 8.14
N THR A 85 20.63 -2.01 7.04
CA THR A 85 21.39 -0.77 6.99
C THR A 85 20.57 0.33 6.32
N GLU A 86 20.52 1.51 6.91
CA GLU A 86 19.87 2.66 6.30
C GLU A 86 20.65 3.12 5.06
N VAL A 87 19.96 3.22 3.92
CA VAL A 87 20.56 3.63 2.63
C VAL A 87 20.04 4.98 2.12
N ALA A 88 18.89 5.39 2.63
CA ALA A 88 18.27 6.69 2.42
C ALA A 88 17.36 6.97 3.64
N PRO A 89 16.95 8.22 3.88
CA PRO A 89 16.14 8.54 5.06
C PRO A 89 14.93 7.62 5.21
N GLY A 90 14.90 6.81 6.27
CA GLY A 90 13.81 5.87 6.54
C GLY A 90 13.72 4.66 5.60
N ILE A 91 14.74 4.37 4.79
CA ILE A 91 14.81 3.19 3.90
C ILE A 91 16.00 2.32 4.32
N TYR A 92 15.71 1.10 4.70
CA TYR A 92 16.69 0.15 5.25
C TYR A 92 16.77 -1.09 4.36
N HIS A 93 17.98 -1.48 3.98
CA HIS A 93 18.27 -2.64 3.14
C HIS A 93 18.88 -3.77 3.96
N SER A 94 18.46 -5.00 3.70
CA SER A 94 19.19 -6.19 4.15
C SER A 94 20.40 -6.47 3.23
N PRO A 95 21.35 -7.31 3.66
CA PRO A 95 22.15 -8.10 2.72
C PRO A 95 21.25 -8.92 1.79
N ARG A 96 21.81 -9.49 0.70
CA ARG A 96 21.05 -10.44 -0.12
C ARG A 96 20.70 -11.68 0.70
N ILE A 97 19.41 -11.85 0.98
CA ILE A 97 18.86 -12.96 1.74
C ILE A 97 17.62 -13.50 1.03
N ARG A 98 17.20 -14.69 1.43
CA ARG A 98 15.91 -15.25 1.04
C ARG A 98 15.19 -15.79 2.27
N GLY A 99 13.91 -15.53 2.35
CA GLY A 99 13.01 -16.21 3.27
C GLY A 99 12.91 -17.70 2.94
N ARG A 100 12.43 -18.48 3.91
CA ARG A 100 12.18 -19.90 3.78
C ARG A 100 10.75 -20.18 4.20
N SER A 101 10.03 -20.97 3.40
CA SER A 101 8.69 -21.44 3.76
C SER A 101 8.69 -22.11 5.13
N THR A 102 7.57 -21.99 5.82
CA THR A 102 7.30 -22.50 7.18
C THR A 102 8.08 -21.84 8.32
N VAL A 103 9.08 -21.00 8.02
CA VAL A 103 9.85 -20.24 9.02
C VAL A 103 9.07 -19.02 9.47
N THR A 104 9.09 -18.77 10.78
CA THR A 104 8.52 -17.57 11.39
C THR A 104 9.61 -16.53 11.56
N TYR A 105 9.34 -15.32 11.09
CA TYR A 105 10.24 -14.19 11.15
C TYR A 105 9.64 -13.10 12.03
N THR A 106 10.45 -12.57 12.95
CA THR A 106 10.12 -11.44 13.80
C THR A 106 10.96 -10.25 13.38
N LEU A 107 10.33 -9.17 12.91
CA LEU A 107 10.96 -7.89 12.67
C LEU A 107 10.92 -7.06 13.96
N SER A 108 12.06 -6.50 14.36
CA SER A 108 12.19 -5.56 15.46
C SER A 108 12.76 -4.26 14.93
N VAL A 109 12.04 -3.16 15.15
CA VAL A 109 12.46 -1.80 14.78
C VAL A 109 12.53 -0.97 16.04
N THR A 110 13.72 -0.49 16.39
CA THR A 110 13.91 0.42 17.52
C THR A 110 14.20 1.82 17.01
N LEU A 111 13.36 2.78 17.37
CA LEU A 111 13.45 4.18 16.97
C LEU A 111 13.12 5.06 18.18
N GLU A 112 13.93 6.08 18.45
CA GLU A 112 13.70 7.06 19.53
C GLU A 112 13.44 6.40 20.91
N GLY A 113 14.17 5.32 21.21
CA GLY A 113 14.04 4.56 22.46
C GLY A 113 12.82 3.63 22.56
N LYS A 114 11.92 3.62 21.55
CA LYS A 114 10.77 2.71 21.48
C LYS A 114 11.07 1.55 20.53
N THR A 115 10.59 0.35 20.87
CA THR A 115 10.76 -0.85 20.04
C THR A 115 9.41 -1.36 19.56
N TYR A 116 9.28 -1.50 18.24
CA TYR A 116 8.13 -2.05 17.54
C TYR A 116 8.49 -3.46 17.07
N LYS A 117 7.55 -4.40 17.21
CA LYS A 117 7.73 -5.78 16.78
C LYS A 117 6.54 -6.27 15.97
N ALA A 118 6.83 -6.98 14.88
CA ALA A 118 5.85 -7.70 14.09
C ALA A 118 6.40 -9.10 13.81
N SER A 119 5.52 -10.10 13.75
CA SER A 119 5.89 -11.48 13.44
C SER A 119 4.98 -12.04 12.36
N SER A 120 5.57 -12.75 11.40
CA SER A 120 4.86 -13.42 10.32
C SER A 120 5.53 -14.72 9.95
N ARG A 121 4.73 -15.73 9.61
CA ARG A 121 5.21 -17.02 9.10
C ARG A 121 5.14 -17.02 7.59
N MET A 122 6.25 -17.31 6.94
CA MET A 122 6.26 -17.45 5.48
C MET A 122 5.47 -18.71 5.10
N PRO A 123 4.40 -18.59 4.30
CA PRO A 123 3.62 -19.75 3.89
C PRO A 123 4.41 -20.65 2.93
N ASP A 124 3.87 -21.84 2.69
CA ASP A 124 4.38 -22.70 1.63
C ASP A 124 4.09 -22.07 0.27
N LYS A 125 5.03 -22.26 -0.65
CA LYS A 125 4.91 -21.73 -2.01
C LYS A 125 3.89 -22.56 -2.79
N VAL A 126 2.86 -21.89 -3.30
CA VAL A 126 1.94 -22.49 -4.26
C VAL A 126 2.54 -22.30 -5.66
N ILE A 127 2.82 -23.42 -6.32
CA ILE A 127 3.38 -23.43 -7.68
C ILE A 127 2.24 -23.12 -8.66
N LEU A 128 2.53 -22.26 -9.63
CA LEU A 128 1.64 -22.02 -10.76
C LEU A 128 1.40 -23.33 -11.51
N ASP A 129 0.15 -23.75 -11.63
CA ASP A 129 -0.21 -25.00 -12.32
C ASP A 129 -0.23 -24.78 -13.83
N SER A 130 -1.04 -23.81 -14.29
CA SER A 130 -1.22 -23.55 -15.71
C SER A 130 -1.65 -22.11 -16.00
N LEU A 131 -1.43 -21.69 -17.24
CA LEU A 131 -1.95 -20.44 -17.79
C LEU A 131 -2.94 -20.75 -18.90
N THR A 132 -4.08 -20.06 -18.89
CA THR A 132 -5.08 -20.13 -19.96
C THR A 132 -5.43 -18.74 -20.44
N PHE A 133 -6.07 -18.64 -21.60
CA PHE A 133 -6.58 -17.39 -22.11
C PHE A 133 -8.10 -17.38 -22.01
N LYS A 134 -8.65 -16.32 -21.42
CA LYS A 134 -10.09 -16.06 -21.40
C LYS A 134 -10.40 -14.90 -22.33
N GLU A 135 -11.47 -15.03 -23.10
CA GLU A 135 -11.98 -13.97 -23.96
C GLU A 135 -13.30 -13.47 -23.40
N TYR A 136 -13.41 -12.17 -23.20
CA TYR A 136 -14.65 -11.51 -22.87
C TYR A 136 -15.02 -10.57 -24.01
N THR A 137 -16.28 -10.64 -24.45
CA THR A 137 -16.85 -9.66 -25.38
C THR A 137 -17.78 -8.75 -24.58
N PHE A 138 -17.50 -7.46 -24.56
CA PHE A 138 -18.36 -6.46 -23.93
C PHE A 138 -18.48 -5.27 -24.89
N PHE A 139 -19.71 -4.82 -25.15
CA PHE A 139 -20.03 -3.80 -26.17
C PHE A 139 -19.44 -4.08 -27.57
N GLY A 140 -19.32 -5.35 -27.96
CA GLY A 140 -18.77 -5.73 -29.28
C GLY A 140 -17.25 -5.69 -29.37
N GLU A 141 -16.55 -5.19 -28.35
CA GLU A 141 -15.10 -5.29 -28.23
C GLU A 141 -14.69 -6.61 -27.59
N ARG A 142 -13.72 -7.29 -28.19
CA ARG A 142 -13.15 -8.54 -27.70
C ARG A 142 -11.86 -8.25 -26.94
N SER A 143 -11.84 -8.59 -25.67
CA SER A 143 -10.66 -8.50 -24.81
C SER A 143 -10.19 -9.89 -24.39
N ARG A 144 -8.88 -10.13 -24.49
CA ARG A 144 -8.24 -11.40 -24.09
C ARG A 144 -7.42 -11.18 -22.83
N TYR A 145 -7.61 -12.05 -21.85
CA TYR A 145 -6.94 -12.00 -20.56
C TYR A 145 -6.22 -13.31 -20.27
N ILE A 146 -5.08 -13.23 -19.58
CA ILE A 146 -4.37 -14.39 -19.06
C ILE A 146 -5.01 -14.76 -17.72
N ALA A 147 -5.44 -16.01 -17.58
CA ALA A 147 -5.92 -16.58 -16.33
C ALA A 147 -4.87 -17.57 -15.80
N ALA A 148 -4.34 -17.27 -14.62
CA ALA A 148 -3.42 -18.14 -13.89
C ALA A 148 -4.21 -19.10 -12.99
N HIS A 149 -3.84 -20.39 -13.04
CA HIS A 149 -4.44 -21.45 -12.23
C HIS A 149 -3.46 -21.93 -11.17
N TYR A 150 -3.98 -22.17 -9.99
CA TYR A 150 -3.24 -22.63 -8.82
C TYR A 150 -4.05 -23.71 -8.11
N VAL A 151 -3.34 -24.65 -7.47
CA VAL A 151 -3.96 -25.61 -6.56
C VAL A 151 -3.80 -25.08 -5.14
N ASP A 152 -4.88 -24.52 -4.57
CA ASP A 152 -4.86 -24.04 -3.19
C ASP A 152 -4.86 -25.24 -2.22
N PRO A 153 -3.87 -25.35 -1.31
CA PRO A 153 -3.82 -26.44 -0.35
C PRO A 153 -5.07 -26.50 0.53
N ALA A 154 -5.80 -27.62 0.47
CA ALA A 154 -7.02 -27.79 1.24
C ALA A 154 -6.75 -27.69 2.75
N ARG A 155 -7.66 -27.00 3.46
CA ARG A 155 -7.64 -26.83 4.92
C ARG A 155 -6.44 -26.06 5.49
N ILE A 156 -5.69 -25.34 4.65
CA ILE A 156 -4.66 -24.40 5.11
C ILE A 156 -5.19 -22.98 4.95
N GLN A 157 -5.27 -22.23 6.04
CA GLN A 157 -5.64 -20.81 5.97
C GLN A 157 -4.43 -19.99 5.52
N ASN A 158 -4.35 -19.71 4.23
CA ASN A 158 -3.31 -18.88 3.62
C ASN A 158 -3.89 -17.60 3.02
N GLN A 159 -3.09 -16.54 2.97
CA GLN A 159 -3.42 -15.28 2.32
C GLN A 159 -2.29 -14.98 1.32
N TYR A 160 -2.61 -15.03 0.03
CA TYR A 160 -1.63 -14.81 -1.02
C TYR A 160 -1.65 -13.34 -1.46
N ARG A 161 -0.46 -12.75 -1.61
CA ARG A 161 -0.27 -11.44 -2.22
C ARG A 161 0.18 -11.68 -3.67
N TYR A 162 -0.62 -11.22 -4.63
CA TYR A 162 -0.39 -11.34 -6.08
C TYR A 162 0.14 -10.04 -6.68
#